data_AF-A0A1S3Y7I7-F1
#
_entry.id   AF-A0A1S3Y7I7-F1
#
_cell.length_a   1.000
_cell.length_b   1.000
_cell.length_c   1.000
_cell.angle_alpha   90.00
_cell.angle_beta   90.00
_cell.angle_gamma   90.00
#
_symmetry.space_group_name_H-M   'P 1'
#
loop_
_entity.id
_entity.type
_entity.pdbx_description
1 polymer ?
#
loop_
_entity_poly.entity_id
_entity_poly.type
_entity_poly.pdbx_seq_one_letter_code
_entity_poly.pdbx_strand_id
1 'polypeptide(L)'
;LQSWDPNLVNPCTWFHVTCNGDNHVTRVDLGNSKLSGHLVPELGKLEHLQYLELYKNNIQGTIPKELGNLKSLISLDLYNNNISGTIPPSLGKLKNLVFL
;
A
#
# COMPACT_ATOMS: atom_id res chain seq x y z
N LEU A 1 8.38 -5.38 9.92
CA LEU A 1 7.57 -5.89 11.06
C LEU A 1 8.11 -7.25 11.47
N GLN A 2 8.03 -7.61 12.75
CA GLN A 2 8.65 -8.85 13.27
C GLN A 2 8.07 -10.14 12.64
N SER A 3 6.85 -10.09 12.09
CA SER A 3 6.17 -11.21 11.44
C SER A 3 6.36 -11.28 9.92
N TRP A 4 7.00 -10.28 9.31
CA TRP A 4 7.22 -10.25 7.87
C TRP A 4 8.59 -10.86 7.58
N ASP A 5 8.62 -12.15 7.30
CA ASP A 5 9.82 -12.85 6.87
C ASP A 5 9.88 -12.87 5.34
N PRO A 6 10.86 -12.21 4.71
CA PRO A 6 11.01 -12.21 3.25
C PRO A 6 11.33 -13.59 2.67
N ASN A 7 11.69 -14.58 3.50
CA ASN A 7 11.89 -15.96 3.07
C ASN A 7 10.59 -16.78 3.08
N LEU A 8 9.53 -16.29 3.72
CA LEU A 8 8.20 -16.89 3.63
C LEU A 8 7.58 -16.47 2.30
N VAL A 9 7.44 -17.44 1.38
CA VAL A 9 6.94 -17.23 0.01
C VAL A 9 5.52 -16.69 -0.03
N ASN A 10 4.73 -16.88 1.05
CA ASN A 10 3.33 -16.47 1.08
C ASN A 10 3.08 -15.29 2.03
N PRO A 11 2.93 -14.05 1.51
CA PRO A 11 2.64 -12.86 2.31
C PRO A 11 1.26 -12.90 2.97
N CYS A 12 0.37 -13.84 2.60
CA CYS A 12 -0.95 -14.00 3.23
C CYS A 12 -0.90 -14.50 4.68
N THR A 13 0.28 -14.95 5.14
CA THR A 13 0.52 -15.32 6.54
C THR A 13 1.01 -14.15 7.39
N TRP A 14 1.35 -13.03 6.75
CA TRP A 14 1.91 -11.89 7.44
C TRP A 14 0.81 -11.14 8.20
N PHE A 15 1.13 -10.69 9.41
CA PHE A 15 0.22 -9.80 10.13
C PHE A 15 -0.08 -8.57 9.29
N HIS A 16 -1.32 -8.08 9.40
CA HIS A 16 -1.81 -6.91 8.69
C HIS A 16 -1.96 -7.06 7.17
N VAL A 17 -1.73 -8.27 6.65
CA VAL A 17 -1.97 -8.62 5.25
C VAL A 17 -3.23 -9.47 5.17
N THR A 18 -4.12 -9.16 4.23
CA THR A 18 -5.27 -10.00 3.87
C THR A 18 -5.16 -10.39 2.41
N CYS A 19 -5.52 -11.63 2.10
CA CYS A 19 -5.55 -12.15 0.74
C CYS A 19 -6.93 -12.67 0.35
N ASN A 20 -7.17 -12.79 -0.95
CA ASN A 20 -8.33 -13.49 -1.50
C ASN A 20 -8.12 -15.02 -1.53
N GLY A 21 -9.10 -15.76 -2.07
CA GLY A 21 -9.05 -17.22 -2.20
C GLY A 21 -7.93 -17.75 -3.11
N ASP A 22 -7.34 -16.90 -3.96
CA ASP A 22 -6.23 -17.24 -4.86
C ASP A 22 -4.86 -16.86 -4.28
N ASN A 23 -4.79 -16.51 -2.98
CA ASN A 23 -3.58 -16.01 -2.30
C ASN A 23 -3.01 -14.71 -2.88
N HIS A 24 -3.82 -13.89 -3.55
CA HIS A 24 -3.42 -12.54 -3.92
C HIS A 24 -3.69 -11.56 -2.77
N VAL A 25 -2.71 -10.72 -2.47
CA VAL A 25 -2.83 -9.68 -1.45
C VAL A 25 -3.90 -8.66 -1.87
N THR A 26 -4.93 -8.49 -1.04
CA THR A 26 -6.03 -7.54 -1.27
C THR A 26 -6.04 -6.39 -0.28
N ARG A 27 -5.45 -6.55 0.91
CA ARG A 27 -5.32 -5.46 1.88
C ARG A 27 -3.99 -5.53 2.61
N VAL A 28 -3.39 -4.35 2.78
CA VAL A 28 -2.25 -4.13 3.67
C VAL A 28 -2.66 -3.00 4.61
N ASP A 29 -2.78 -3.31 5.90
CA ASP A 29 -3.23 -2.36 6.92
C ASP A 29 -2.20 -2.14 8.02
N LEU A 30 -1.34 -1.17 7.80
CA LEU A 30 -0.24 -0.81 8.69
C LEU A 30 -0.49 0.54 9.37
N GLY A 31 -1.76 0.92 9.53
CA GLY A 31 -2.13 2.13 10.25
C GLY A 31 -1.56 2.15 11.66
N ASN A 32 -1.03 3.28 12.10
CA ASN A 32 -0.49 3.47 13.46
C ASN A 32 0.59 2.43 13.86
N SER A 33 1.44 2.02 12.90
CA SER A 33 2.47 0.98 13.10
C SER A 33 3.86 1.54 13.38
N LYS A 34 3.97 2.87 13.62
CA LYS A 34 5.24 3.59 13.85
C LYS A 34 6.26 3.40 12.72
N LEU A 35 5.78 3.13 11.50
CA LEU A 35 6.64 2.93 10.35
C LEU A 35 7.37 4.22 9.99
N SER A 36 8.57 4.09 9.44
CA SER A 36 9.36 5.18 8.89
C SER A 36 10.01 4.72 7.58
N GLY A 37 10.58 5.66 6.82
CA GLY A 37 11.16 5.39 5.51
C GLY A 37 10.29 5.90 4.37
N HIS A 38 10.29 5.22 3.23
CA HIS A 38 9.68 5.71 1.99
C HIS A 38 8.73 4.66 1.40
N LEU A 39 7.72 5.12 0.66
CA LEU A 39 6.93 4.25 -0.20
C LEU A 39 7.80 3.72 -1.34
N VAL A 40 7.76 2.42 -1.59
CA VAL A 40 8.57 1.76 -2.61
C VAL A 40 7.75 1.46 -3.88
N PRO A 41 8.32 1.61 -5.09
CA PRO A 41 7.62 1.34 -6.35
C PRO A 41 7.08 -0.09 -6.47
N GLU A 42 7.71 -1.06 -5.80
CA GLU A 42 7.33 -2.47 -5.82
C GLU A 42 5.93 -2.74 -5.29
N LEU A 43 5.38 -1.84 -4.46
CA LEU A 43 3.98 -1.91 -4.04
C LEU A 43 3.04 -1.92 -5.24
N GLY A 44 3.40 -1.26 -6.34
CA GLY A 44 2.65 -1.25 -7.60
C GLY A 44 2.52 -2.60 -8.30
N LYS A 45 3.24 -3.65 -7.84
CA LYS A 45 3.11 -5.02 -8.36
C LYS A 45 1.93 -5.79 -7.75
N LEU A 46 1.30 -5.27 -6.70
CA LEU A 46 0.16 -5.90 -6.04
C LEU A 46 -1.14 -5.59 -6.79
N GLU A 47 -1.30 -6.09 -8.02
CA GLU A 47 -2.39 -5.71 -8.94
C GLU A 47 -3.81 -5.95 -8.38
N HIS A 48 -3.93 -6.85 -7.41
CA HIS A 48 -5.16 -7.20 -6.70
C HIS A 48 -5.40 -6.41 -5.41
N LEU A 49 -4.48 -5.52 -5.03
CA LEU A 49 -4.60 -4.71 -3.82
C LEU A 49 -5.78 -3.76 -3.94
N GLN A 50 -6.66 -3.81 -2.94
CA GLN A 50 -7.86 -2.99 -2.82
C GLN A 50 -7.69 -1.92 -1.74
N TYR A 51 -6.98 -2.22 -0.66
CA TYR A 51 -6.82 -1.32 0.47
C TYR A 51 -5.35 -1.21 0.85
N LEU A 52 -4.78 -0.01 0.75
CA LEU A 52 -3.45 0.31 1.24
C LEU A 52 -3.57 1.36 2.35
N GLU A 53 -3.62 0.90 3.59
CA GLU A 53 -3.87 1.72 4.76
C GLU A 53 -2.55 1.94 5.51
N LEU A 54 -1.96 3.14 5.37
CA LEU A 54 -0.67 3.50 5.96
C LEU A 54 -0.77 4.72 6.87
N TYR A 55 -1.99 5.08 7.30
CA TYR A 55 -2.25 6.27 8.10
C TYR A 55 -1.50 6.29 9.44
N LYS A 56 -1.23 7.49 9.96
CA LYS A 56 -0.59 7.71 11.27
C LYS A 56 0.76 6.99 11.40
N ASN A 57 1.64 7.16 10.42
CA ASN A 57 3.02 6.68 10.46
C ASN A 57 4.00 7.85 10.24
N ASN A 58 5.30 7.57 10.15
CA ASN A 58 6.36 8.54 9.87
C ASN A 58 6.95 8.32 8.46
N ILE A 59 6.13 7.86 7.50
CA ILE A 59 6.58 7.63 6.12
C ILE A 59 6.82 9.00 5.46
N GLN A 60 7.91 9.13 4.72
CA GLN A 60 8.36 10.38 4.10
C GLN A 60 8.63 10.22 2.60
N GLY A 61 8.92 11.35 1.94
CA GLY A 61 9.21 11.41 0.51
C GLY A 61 7.95 11.49 -0.33
N THR A 62 7.98 10.91 -1.54
CA THR A 62 6.93 11.08 -2.55
C THR A 62 6.09 9.82 -2.76
N ILE A 63 4.92 9.98 -3.37
CA ILE A 63 4.09 8.86 -3.79
C ILE A 63 4.65 8.29 -5.11
N PRO A 64 5.04 7.01 -5.19
CA PRO A 64 5.52 6.41 -6.43
C PRO A 64 4.43 6.39 -7.50
N LYS A 65 4.77 6.73 -8.74
CA LYS A 65 3.82 6.71 -9.87
C LYS A 65 3.30 5.29 -10.16
N GLU A 66 4.06 4.28 -9.78
CA GLU A 66 3.77 2.85 -9.91
C GLU A 66 2.55 2.42 -9.10
N LEU A 67 2.15 3.19 -8.06
CA LEU A 67 0.86 2.95 -7.39
C LEU A 67 -0.34 3.11 -8.34
N GLY A 68 -0.17 3.84 -9.46
CA GLY A 68 -1.16 3.90 -10.53
C GLY A 68 -1.36 2.59 -11.31
N ASN A 69 -0.54 1.55 -11.04
CA ASN A 69 -0.74 0.20 -11.58
C ASN A 69 -1.75 -0.62 -10.76
N LEU A 70 -2.11 -0.18 -9.55
CA LEU A 70 -3.03 -0.88 -8.65
C LEU A 70 -4.48 -0.75 -9.12
N LYS A 71 -4.84 -1.42 -10.21
CA LYS A 71 -6.17 -1.26 -10.86
C LYS A 71 -7.35 -1.66 -9.98
N SER A 72 -7.10 -2.51 -8.99
CA SER A 72 -8.09 -2.95 -8.01
C SER A 72 -8.23 -2.00 -6.80
N LEU A 73 -7.40 -0.95 -6.70
CA LEU A 73 -7.33 -0.10 -5.51
C LEU A 73 -8.62 0.69 -5.31
N ILE A 74 -9.16 0.59 -4.10
CA ILE A 74 -10.39 1.22 -3.61
C ILE A 74 -10.03 2.35 -2.64
N SER A 75 -9.06 2.09 -1.76
CA SER A 75 -8.61 3.02 -0.73
C SER A 75 -7.09 3.11 -0.71
N LEU A 76 -6.58 4.34 -0.70
CA LEU A 76 -5.19 4.68 -0.40
C LEU A 76 -5.17 5.69 0.74
N ASP A 77 -4.94 5.24 1.97
CA ASP A 77 -4.85 6.16 3.12
C ASP A 77 -3.40 6.41 3.52
N LEU A 78 -2.95 7.64 3.26
CA LEU A 78 -1.63 8.14 3.65
C LEU A 78 -1.71 9.23 4.74
N TYR A 79 -2.89 9.43 5.35
CA TYR A 79 -3.13 10.48 6.33
C TYR A 79 -2.11 10.46 7.48
N ASN A 80 -1.70 11.63 7.96
CA ASN A 80 -0.78 11.79 9.09
C ASN A 80 0.53 11.01 8.88
N ASN A 81 1.22 11.34 7.78
CA ASN A 81 2.59 10.95 7.42
C ASN A 81 3.37 12.21 6.99
N ASN A 82 4.68 12.06 6.73
CA ASN A 82 5.57 13.09 6.19
C ASN A 82 5.72 13.03 4.66
N ILE A 83 4.68 12.58 3.94
CA ILE A 83 4.65 12.54 2.48
C ILE A 83 4.65 13.99 1.93
N SER A 84 5.41 14.23 0.87
CA SER A 84 5.58 15.52 0.20
C SER A 84 5.70 15.32 -1.32
N GLY A 85 5.79 16.42 -2.07
CA GLY A 85 5.87 16.39 -3.52
C GLY A 85 4.49 16.43 -4.20
N THR A 86 4.40 15.91 -5.41
CA THR A 86 3.18 15.96 -6.23
C THR A 86 2.43 14.64 -6.19
N ILE A 87 1.10 14.72 -6.25
CA ILE A 87 0.25 13.55 -6.44
C ILE A 87 0.47 13.04 -7.87
N PRO A 88 0.92 11.79 -8.08
CA PRO A 88 1.17 11.27 -9.42
C PRO A 88 -0.12 11.26 -10.25
N PRO A 89 -0.11 11.83 -11.48
CA PRO A 89 -1.29 11.79 -12.37
C PRO A 89 -1.75 10.38 -12.71
N SER A 90 -0.89 9.37 -12.52
CA SER A 90 -1.24 7.96 -12.69
C SER A 90 -2.31 7.48 -11.71
N LEU A 91 -2.42 8.08 -10.51
CA LEU A 91 -3.50 7.79 -9.57
C LEU A 91 -4.87 8.19 -10.12
N GLY A 92 -4.93 9.26 -10.92
CA GLY A 92 -6.16 9.69 -11.60
C GLY A 92 -6.69 8.68 -12.64
N LYS A 93 -5.92 7.62 -12.96
CA LYS A 93 -6.35 6.53 -13.85
C LYS A 93 -7.01 5.36 -13.10
N LEU A 94 -7.03 5.39 -11.76
CA LEU A 94 -7.59 4.33 -10.92
C LEU A 94 -9.10 4.51 -10.80
N LYS A 95 -9.85 3.78 -11.63
CA LYS A 95 -11.31 3.92 -11.72
C LYS A 95 -12.09 3.45 -10.48
N ASN A 96 -11.47 2.57 -9.68
CA ASN A 96 -12.07 2.00 -8.49
C ASN A 96 -11.73 2.80 -7.22
N LEU A 97 -10.80 3.76 -7.30
CA LEU A 97 -10.34 4.52 -6.16
C LEU A 97 -11.44 5.49 -5.71
N VAL A 98 -11.91 5.33 -4.48
CA VAL A 98 -12.97 6.16 -3.88
C VAL A 98 -12.48 6.94 -2.66
N PHE A 99 -11.36 6.51 -2.06
CA PHE A 99 -10.73 7.17 -0.93
C PHE A 99 -9.23 7.38 -1.19
N LEU A 100 -8.75 8.61 -1.01
CA LEU A 100 -7.37 9.06 -1.22
C LEU A 100 -6.98 10.12 -0.19
#